data_AF-A0A9P6CAV2-F1
#
_entry.id   AF-A0A9P6CAV2-F1
#
_cell.length_a   1.000
_cell.length_b   1.000
_cell.length_c   1.000
_cell.angle_alpha   90.00
_cell.angle_beta   90.00
_cell.angle_gamma   90.00
#
_symmetry.space_group_name_H-M   'P 1'
#
loop_
_entity.id
_entity.type
_entity.pdbx_description
1 polymer ?
#
loop_
_entity_poly.entity_id
_entity_poly.type
_entity_poly.pdbx_seq_one_letter_code
_entity_poly.pdbx_strand_id
1 'polypeptide(L)'
;MEEPDISRTKSEGSVVLTFDESHPLAETHATLCRPVSSLKILNFIGPTLPRQDQGDREYYCATMLTLFRPWKTGFDLKLDGQLWDESFQKYEFSKRNLRIIKNMNIRYECLDARDDFHAQMKKGG
;
A
#
# COMPACT_ATOMS: atom_id res chain seq x y z
N MET A 1 11.13 13.46 19.06
CA MET A 1 10.52 12.14 18.88
C MET A 1 11.48 11.36 17.99
N GLU A 2 12.37 10.59 18.61
CA GLU A 2 13.44 9.88 17.91
C GLU A 2 12.86 8.68 17.16
N GLU A 3 13.27 8.50 15.90
CA GLU A 3 12.95 7.28 15.16
C GLU A 3 13.82 6.13 15.67
N PRO A 4 13.28 4.91 15.79
CA PRO A 4 14.08 3.78 16.21
C PRO A 4 15.15 3.47 15.15
N ASP A 5 16.41 3.54 15.58
CA ASP A 5 17.58 3.08 14.82
C ASP A 5 17.44 1.57 14.53
N ILE A 6 17.32 1.22 13.24
CA ILE A 6 17.23 -0.17 12.75
C ILE A 6 18.65 -0.79 12.65
N SER A 7 19.59 -0.33 13.46
CA SER A 7 20.89 -1.00 13.65
C SER A 7 20.80 -1.92 14.88
N ARG A 8 20.70 -3.23 14.58
CA ARG A 8 20.85 -4.38 15.50
C ARG A 8 19.74 -4.58 16.54
N THR A 9 18.69 -5.30 16.15
CA THR A 9 17.99 -6.19 17.09
C THR A 9 18.07 -7.64 16.61
N LYS A 10 18.57 -8.49 17.51
CA LYS A 10 18.71 -9.94 17.35
C LYS A 10 17.33 -10.56 17.08
N SER A 11 17.30 -11.56 16.20
CA SER A 11 16.16 -12.40 15.79
C SER A 11 15.00 -12.47 16.79
N GLU A 12 13.98 -11.63 16.58
CA GLU A 12 12.70 -11.76 17.29
C GLU A 12 11.85 -12.81 16.57
N GLY A 13 11.32 -13.76 17.34
CA GLY A 13 10.45 -14.83 16.84
C GLY A 13 9.22 -14.28 16.12
N SER A 14 8.55 -15.14 15.36
CA SER A 14 7.31 -14.73 14.69
C SER A 14 6.24 -14.36 15.73
N VAL A 15 5.63 -13.19 15.60
CA VAL A 15 4.54 -12.72 16.49
C VAL A 15 3.21 -13.28 15.99
N VAL A 16 2.40 -13.86 16.87
CA VAL A 16 1.05 -14.33 16.54
C VAL A 16 0.04 -13.28 16.96
N LEU A 17 -0.84 -12.87 16.04
CA LEU A 17 -1.95 -11.95 16.26
C LEU A 17 -3.27 -12.72 16.17
N THR A 18 -4.05 -12.74 17.25
CA THR A 18 -5.35 -13.41 17.30
C THR A 18 -6.47 -12.48 16.83
N PHE A 19 -7.58 -13.06 16.38
CA PHE A 19 -8.78 -12.29 16.09
C PHE A 19 -9.49 -11.86 17.39
N ASP A 20 -10.40 -10.90 17.26
CA ASP A 20 -11.37 -10.55 18.29
C ASP A 20 -12.30 -11.74 18.60
N GLU A 21 -12.74 -11.91 19.84
CA GLU A 21 -13.62 -13.02 20.26
C GLU A 21 -14.92 -13.09 19.44
N SER A 22 -15.41 -11.95 18.94
CA SER A 22 -16.60 -11.89 18.08
C SER A 22 -16.39 -12.41 16.66
N HIS A 23 -15.13 -12.64 16.24
CA HIS A 23 -14.83 -13.05 14.88
C HIS A 23 -15.16 -14.53 14.66
N PRO A 24 -15.84 -14.92 13.56
CA PRO A 24 -16.25 -16.32 13.32
C PRO A 24 -15.12 -17.35 13.32
N LEU A 25 -13.88 -16.90 13.13
CA LEU A 25 -12.68 -17.74 13.09
C LEU A 25 -11.74 -17.55 14.29
N ALA A 26 -12.17 -16.85 15.35
CA ALA A 26 -11.31 -16.49 16.48
C ALA A 26 -10.68 -17.71 17.18
N GLU A 27 -11.44 -18.79 17.31
CA GLU A 27 -10.98 -20.02 17.97
C GLU A 27 -10.10 -20.91 17.07
N THR A 28 -10.16 -20.72 15.74
CA THR A 28 -9.55 -21.64 14.76
C THR A 28 -8.38 -21.05 13.99
N HIS A 29 -8.27 -19.72 13.92
CA HIS A 29 -7.27 -19.04 13.08
C HIS A 29 -6.58 -17.90 13.81
N ALA A 30 -5.34 -17.61 13.39
CA ALA A 30 -4.58 -16.45 13.82
C ALA A 30 -3.65 -15.99 12.69
N THR A 31 -3.19 -14.74 12.75
CA THR A 31 -2.23 -14.18 11.78
C THR A 31 -0.82 -14.29 12.34
N LEU A 32 0.10 -14.85 11.55
CA LEU A 32 1.51 -14.96 11.94
C LEU A 32 2.34 -13.86 11.27
N CYS A 33 2.83 -12.92 12.07
CA CYS A 33 3.80 -11.92 11.64
C CYS A 33 5.18 -12.56 11.49
N ARG A 34 5.61 -12.68 10.24
CA ARG A 34 6.89 -13.27 9.87
C ARG A 34 8.04 -12.29 10.06
N PRO A 35 9.26 -12.77 10.40
CA PRO A 35 10.42 -11.90 10.57
C PRO A 35 10.81 -11.25 9.24
N VAL A 36 11.48 -10.09 9.33
CA VAL A 36 11.91 -9.29 8.18
C VAL A 36 12.77 -10.09 7.19
N SER A 37 13.57 -11.03 7.67
CA SER A 37 14.40 -11.93 6.85
C SER A 37 13.60 -12.84 5.90
N SER A 38 12.31 -13.01 6.16
CA SER A 38 11.40 -13.84 5.37
C SER A 38 10.36 -13.02 4.58
N LEU A 39 10.58 -11.70 4.46
CA LEU A 39 9.70 -10.83 3.69
C LEU A 39 9.53 -11.33 2.25
N LYS A 40 8.28 -11.32 1.81
CA LYS A 40 7.90 -11.59 0.43
C LYS A 40 7.52 -10.28 -0.24
N ILE A 41 7.75 -10.20 -1.54
CA ILE A 41 7.27 -9.10 -2.36
C ILE A 41 5.86 -9.44 -2.82
N LEU A 42 4.93 -8.52 -2.62
CA LEU A 42 3.57 -8.66 -3.09
C LEU A 42 3.54 -8.59 -4.62
N ASN A 43 2.98 -9.62 -5.27
CA ASN A 43 2.75 -9.64 -6.70
C ASN A 43 1.25 -9.46 -6.97
N PHE A 44 0.86 -8.30 -7.50
CA PHE A 44 -0.53 -8.02 -7.85
C PHE A 44 -0.90 -8.75 -9.15
N ILE A 45 -1.89 -9.63 -9.07
CA ILE A 45 -2.46 -10.33 -10.22
C ILE A 45 -3.81 -9.68 -10.55
N GLY A 46 -4.01 -9.25 -11.78
CA GLY A 46 -5.24 -8.61 -12.24
C GLY A 46 -5.04 -7.20 -12.80
N PRO A 47 -6.09 -6.36 -12.81
CA PRO A 47 -6.00 -4.97 -13.23
C PRO A 47 -4.92 -4.22 -12.47
N THR A 48 -4.28 -3.27 -13.15
CA THR A 48 -3.18 -2.52 -12.57
C THR A 48 -3.71 -1.49 -11.56
N LEU A 49 -2.94 -1.22 -10.50
CA LEU A 49 -3.35 -0.26 -9.45
C LEU A 49 -3.56 1.15 -10.02
N PRO A 50 -4.47 1.98 -9.51
CA PRO A 50 -4.64 3.34 -10.02
C PRO A 50 -3.34 4.15 -9.99
N ARG A 51 -3.13 4.97 -11.02
CA ARG A 51 -1.99 5.88 -11.12
C ARG A 51 -2.17 7.05 -10.16
N GLN A 52 -1.06 7.58 -9.64
CA GLN A 52 -1.12 8.77 -8.80
C GLN A 52 -1.34 10.04 -9.61
N ASP A 53 -0.78 10.09 -10.81
CA ASP A 53 -0.66 11.25 -11.67
C ASP A 53 -1.75 11.34 -12.75
N GLN A 54 -2.50 10.27 -12.97
CA GLN A 54 -3.53 10.19 -14.01
C GLN A 54 -4.75 9.38 -13.53
N GLY A 55 -5.92 9.69 -14.09
CA GLY A 55 -7.16 8.97 -13.84
C GLY A 55 -7.96 9.52 -12.66
N ASP A 56 -8.72 8.64 -12.01
CA ASP A 56 -9.64 9.00 -10.92
C ASP A 56 -8.88 9.11 -9.59
N ARG A 57 -8.77 10.34 -9.09
CA ARG A 57 -8.12 10.67 -7.82
C ARG A 57 -8.83 10.06 -6.61
N GLU A 58 -10.15 10.05 -6.60
CA GLU A 58 -10.93 9.48 -5.48
C GLU A 58 -10.70 7.97 -5.41
N TYR A 59 -10.69 7.29 -6.56
CA TYR A 59 -10.39 5.87 -6.64
C TYR A 59 -8.93 5.55 -6.23
N TYR A 60 -7.97 6.39 -6.62
CA TYR A 60 -6.58 6.28 -6.17
C TYR A 60 -6.49 6.37 -4.63
N CYS A 61 -7.08 7.41 -4.05
CA CYS A 61 -7.05 7.64 -2.61
C CYS A 61 -7.73 6.51 -1.83
N ALA A 62 -8.90 6.05 -2.29
CA ALA A 62 -9.60 4.90 -1.72
C ALA A 62 -8.72 3.63 -1.75
N THR A 63 -8.06 3.37 -2.87
CA THR A 63 -7.19 2.19 -3.02
C THR A 63 -5.99 2.25 -2.08
N MET A 64 -5.29 3.39 -2.00
CA MET A 64 -4.12 3.53 -1.14
C MET A 64 -4.48 3.47 0.35
N LEU A 65 -5.61 4.08 0.75
CA LEU A 65 -6.11 3.95 2.12
C LEU A 65 -6.43 2.49 2.45
N THR A 66 -7.13 1.78 1.57
CA THR A 66 -7.50 0.37 1.78
C THR A 66 -6.27 -0.53 1.98
N LEU A 67 -5.16 -0.24 1.28
CA LEU A 67 -3.93 -1.05 1.36
C LEU A 67 -3.04 -0.69 2.56
N PHE A 68 -3.00 0.59 2.96
CA PHE A 68 -1.95 1.09 3.87
C PHE A 68 -2.45 1.68 5.19
N ARG A 69 -3.75 1.91 5.33
CA ARG A 69 -4.39 2.25 6.61
C ARG A 69 -4.97 0.98 7.22
N PRO A 70 -4.78 0.68 8.52
CA PRO A 70 -5.49 -0.41 9.17
C PRO A 70 -7.00 -0.11 9.26
N TRP A 71 -7.85 -1.08 8.95
CA TRP A 71 -9.32 -0.92 9.03
C TRP A 71 -10.02 -2.25 9.32
N LYS A 72 -11.19 -2.18 9.97
CA LYS A 72 -12.14 -3.29 10.14
C LYS A 72 -13.43 -3.03 9.36
N THR A 73 -13.79 -1.75 9.20
CA THR A 73 -15.00 -1.27 8.52
C THR A 73 -14.64 -0.12 7.57
N GLY A 74 -15.55 0.22 6.64
CA GLY A 74 -15.35 1.37 5.76
C GLY A 74 -15.22 2.70 6.50
N PHE A 75 -15.85 2.82 7.67
CA PHE A 75 -15.77 4.02 8.51
C PHE A 75 -14.37 4.25 9.10
N ASP A 76 -13.59 3.18 9.25
CA ASP A 76 -12.18 3.31 9.65
C ASP A 76 -11.34 3.95 8.54
N LEU A 77 -11.81 3.95 7.29
CA LEU A 77 -11.10 4.53 6.16
C LEU A 77 -11.58 5.95 5.83
N LYS A 78 -12.86 6.24 6.02
CA LYS A 78 -13.47 7.54 5.69
C LYS A 78 -14.78 7.76 6.47
N LEU A 79 -15.03 8.99 6.90
CA LEU A 79 -16.32 9.38 7.50
C LEU A 79 -17.45 9.42 6.45
N ASP A 80 -18.68 9.36 6.91
CA ASP A 80 -19.82 9.56 6.02
C ASP A 80 -19.79 10.96 5.39
N GLY A 81 -20.08 11.04 4.09
CA GLY A 81 -20.03 12.29 3.31
C GLY A 81 -18.65 12.93 3.08
N GLN A 82 -17.58 12.44 3.73
CA GLN A 82 -16.21 12.94 3.49
C GLN A 82 -15.72 12.53 2.09
N LEU A 83 -14.77 13.23 1.46
CA LEU A 83 -14.13 12.77 0.22
C LEU A 83 -12.91 11.86 0.51
N TRP A 84 -12.61 10.95 -0.41
CA TRP A 84 -11.49 10.01 -0.23
C TRP A 84 -10.15 10.74 -0.23
N ASP A 85 -9.98 11.74 -1.08
CA ASP A 85 -8.78 12.58 -1.08
C ASP A 85 -8.59 13.32 0.24
N GLU A 86 -9.66 13.84 0.84
CA GLU A 86 -9.59 14.48 2.16
C GLU A 86 -9.15 13.50 3.26
N SER A 87 -9.68 12.28 3.26
CA SER A 87 -9.26 11.26 4.24
C SER A 87 -7.82 10.83 4.01
N PHE A 88 -7.40 10.72 2.74
CA PHE A 88 -6.03 10.38 2.36
C PHE A 88 -5.04 11.43 2.83
N GLN A 89 -5.34 12.72 2.63
CA GLN A 89 -4.47 13.83 3.07
C GLN A 89 -4.37 13.92 4.59
N LYS A 90 -5.43 13.59 5.33
CA LYS A 90 -5.45 13.60 6.80
C LYS A 90 -4.73 12.40 7.42
N TYR A 91 -4.61 11.29 6.70
CA TYR A 91 -4.00 10.08 7.24
C TYR A 91 -2.47 10.16 7.18
N GLU A 92 -1.83 10.02 8.34
CA GLU A 92 -0.36 10.01 8.45
C GLU A 92 0.20 8.64 8.07
N PHE A 93 0.59 8.49 6.81
CA PHE A 93 1.30 7.30 6.36
C PHE A 93 2.71 7.23 6.93
N SER A 94 3.15 6.03 7.32
CA SER A 94 4.56 5.80 7.66
C SER A 94 5.48 6.09 6.47
N LYS A 95 6.73 6.48 6.74
CA LYS A 95 7.76 6.67 5.70
C LYS A 95 7.91 5.44 4.79
N ARG A 96 7.80 4.24 5.37
CA ARG A 96 7.81 2.99 4.61
C ARG A 96 6.62 2.89 3.66
N ASN A 97 5.41 3.19 4.13
CA ASN A 97 4.20 3.18 3.31
C ASN A 97 4.32 4.17 2.14
N LEU A 98 4.74 5.41 2.42
CA LEU A 98 4.95 6.42 1.37
C LEU A 98 5.97 5.98 0.32
N ARG A 99 7.07 5.33 0.75
CA ARG A 99 8.06 4.77 -0.19
C ARG A 99 7.46 3.67 -1.06
N ILE A 100 6.64 2.79 -0.49
CA ILE A 100 5.96 1.73 -1.26
C ILE A 100 4.94 2.32 -2.22
N ILE A 101 4.11 3.26 -1.77
CA ILE A 101 3.11 3.97 -2.59
C ILE A 101 3.81 4.65 -3.79
N LYS A 102 4.92 5.36 -3.53
CA LYS A 102 5.74 5.97 -4.60
C LYS A 102 6.26 4.91 -5.57
N ASN A 103 6.79 3.79 -5.06
CA ASN A 103 7.32 2.72 -5.89
C ASN A 103 6.26 2.05 -6.77
N MET A 104 4.99 2.04 -6.35
CA MET A 104 3.90 1.53 -7.18
C MET A 104 3.75 2.33 -8.49
N ASN A 105 4.11 3.61 -8.50
CA ASN A 105 4.03 4.47 -9.69
C ASN A 105 5.16 4.21 -10.70
N ILE A 106 6.31 3.67 -10.25
CA ILE A 106 7.51 3.43 -11.10
C ILE A 106 7.19 2.56 -12.31
N ARG A 107 6.30 1.56 -12.15
CA ARG A 107 5.89 0.71 -13.28
C ARG A 107 5.30 1.54 -14.42
N TYR A 108 4.51 2.56 -14.11
CA TYR A 108 3.91 3.43 -15.11
C TYR A 108 4.93 4.37 -15.73
N GLU A 109 5.81 4.96 -14.92
CA GLU A 109 6.91 5.79 -15.42
C GLU A 109 7.78 5.04 -16.44
N CYS A 110 8.07 3.77 -16.20
CA CYS A 110 8.80 2.93 -17.16
C CYS A 110 8.00 2.62 -18.44
N LEU A 111 6.69 2.40 -18.32
CA LEU A 111 5.83 2.14 -19.49
C LEU A 111 5.70 3.39 -20.37
N ASP A 112 5.48 4.55 -19.76
CA ASP A 112 5.38 5.82 -20.45
C ASP A 112 6.70 6.14 -21.17
N ALA A 113 7.85 6.01 -20.49
CA ALA A 113 9.16 6.25 -21.10
C ALA A 113 9.43 5.36 -22.32
N ARG A 114 9.01 4.09 -22.27
CA ARG A 114 9.12 3.17 -23.40
C ARG A 114 8.24 3.63 -24.57
N ASP A 115 7.00 3.97 -24.29
CA ASP A 115 6.02 4.34 -25.30
C ASP A 115 6.39 5.70 -25.96
N ASP A 116 6.93 6.64 -25.18
CA ASP A 116 7.48 7.91 -25.66
C ASP A 116 8.67 7.69 -26.59
N PHE A 117 9.61 6.82 -26.22
CA PHE A 117 10.75 6.46 -27.07
C PHE A 117 10.29 5.85 -28.40
N HIS A 118 9.33 4.91 -28.35
CA HIS A 118 8.74 4.33 -29.56
C HIS A 118 8.04 5.38 -30.44
N ALA A 119 7.32 6.33 -29.83
CA ALA A 119 6.65 7.40 -30.56
C ALA A 119 7.66 8.35 -31.25
N GLN A 120 8.77 8.66 -30.60
CA GLN A 120 9.86 9.47 -31.18
C GLN A 120 10.49 8.78 -32.38
N MET A 121 10.79 7.48 -32.28
CA MET A 121 11.37 6.70 -33.39
C MET A 121 10.46 6.66 -34.63
N LYS A 122 9.13 6.62 -34.45
CA LYS A 122 8.17 6.66 -35.56
C LYS A 122 8.03 8.03 -36.23
N LYS A 123 8.39 9.12 -35.56
CA LYS A 123 8.31 10.48 -36.12
C LYS A 123 9.58 10.90 -36.85
N GLY A 124 10.71 10.26 -36.54
CA GLY A 124 12.03 10.58 -37.10
C GLY A 124 12.52 9.67 -38.23
N GLY A 125 11.72 8.67 -38.61
CA GLY A 125 11.94 7.83 -39.80
C GLY A 125 10.83 8.03 -40.82
#